data_AF-A0A9Q5HWG7-F1
#
_entry.id   AF-A0A9Q5HWG7-F1
#
_cell.length_a   1.000
_cell.length_b   1.000
_cell.length_c   1.000
_cell.angle_alpha   90.00
_cell.angle_beta   90.00
_cell.angle_gamma   90.00
#
_symmetry.space_group_name_H-M   'P 1'
#
loop_
_entity.id
_entity.type
_entity.pdbx_description
1 polymer ?
#
loop_
_entity_poly.entity_id
_entity_poly.type
_entity_poly.pdbx_seq_one_letter_code
_entity_poly.pdbx_strand_id
1 'polypeptide(L)'
;MYGKEKENTPLQQSTLNFTKAPSATGVKDVATSKGKKRTVAVSDDFAINLNNAGIPVTKEVVEAMRKRILELEEQLEGQSAVKRPKLSNPAEEPPKAGPSTSTSGKSGRFNTDPKKIDAIIKKIWSSLQKEVKTEKYKFRGGPPKTCRIEEVIEEDEFFEIFTGRPDYVGVIQPRPDNKPGSSVHIYEYPTEEIEKIFGKHHKELKGNRYSLGGIAARFAKGQKIGLVLLNINHLQVNYSRNIMKCGMKFEVEETYPYRCSLDDFGDLNEVYISDLMLGFK
;
A
#
# COMPACT_ATOMS: atom_id res chain seq x y z
N MET A 1 46.49 -34.11 -28.86
CA MET A 1 46.53 -33.49 -27.52
C MET A 1 45.10 -33.38 -27.00
N TYR A 2 44.77 -34.12 -25.95
CA TYR A 2 43.44 -34.24 -25.36
C TYR A 2 43.23 -33.20 -24.24
N GLY A 3 42.06 -32.57 -24.19
CA GLY A 3 41.70 -31.52 -23.22
C GLY A 3 40.37 -31.80 -22.50
N LYS A 4 40.49 -32.52 -21.39
CA LYS A 4 39.68 -32.60 -20.14
C LYS A 4 38.18 -32.23 -20.16
N GLU A 5 37.37 -33.25 -19.91
CA GLU A 5 35.98 -33.20 -19.44
C GLU A 5 35.90 -32.71 -17.99
N LYS A 6 34.79 -32.02 -17.64
CA LYS A 6 34.50 -31.53 -16.28
C LYS A 6 33.69 -32.58 -15.52
N GLU A 7 34.25 -32.98 -14.39
CA GLU A 7 33.70 -33.92 -13.41
C GLU A 7 32.56 -33.26 -12.61
N ASN A 8 31.44 -33.98 -12.49
CA ASN A 8 30.23 -33.56 -11.79
C ASN A 8 30.29 -34.07 -10.35
N THR A 9 30.38 -33.18 -9.36
CA THR A 9 30.40 -33.55 -7.94
C THR A 9 28.98 -33.80 -7.43
N PRO A 10 28.63 -35.01 -6.94
CA PRO A 10 27.31 -35.25 -6.35
C PRO A 10 27.20 -34.64 -4.94
N LEU A 11 26.10 -33.95 -4.69
CA LEU A 11 25.70 -33.43 -3.37
C LEU A 11 25.51 -34.59 -2.38
N GLN A 12 26.28 -34.58 -1.29
CA GLN A 12 26.11 -35.54 -0.20
C GLN A 12 24.83 -35.22 0.59
N GLN A 13 23.86 -36.13 0.54
CA GLN A 13 22.73 -36.14 1.47
C GLN A 13 23.18 -36.78 2.79
N SER A 14 23.09 -36.02 3.88
CA SER A 14 23.35 -36.49 5.23
C SER A 14 22.12 -37.19 5.81
N THR A 15 22.22 -38.51 6.01
CA THR A 15 21.20 -39.37 6.64
C THR A 15 21.27 -39.27 8.16
N LEU A 16 20.14 -39.01 8.82
CA LEU A 16 20.03 -39.04 10.29
C LEU A 16 19.37 -40.36 10.73
N ASN A 17 20.09 -41.15 11.53
CA ASN A 17 19.57 -42.38 12.12
C ASN A 17 18.87 -42.09 13.45
N PHE A 18 17.60 -42.50 13.57
CA PHE A 18 16.88 -42.53 14.85
C PHE A 18 16.37 -43.94 15.15
N THR A 19 16.63 -44.38 16.38
CA THR A 19 16.23 -45.67 16.96
C THR A 19 14.74 -45.70 17.30
N LYS A 20 14.12 -46.83 16.95
CA LYS A 20 12.68 -47.11 16.95
C LYS A 20 12.09 -47.44 18.34
N ALA A 21 10.90 -46.95 18.64
CA ALA A 21 9.99 -47.48 19.67
C ALA A 21 8.50 -47.28 19.25
N PRO A 22 7.54 -48.09 19.75
CA PRO A 22 6.41 -48.54 18.93
C PRO A 22 5.07 -47.80 19.11
N SER A 23 4.41 -47.60 17.95
CA SER A 23 2.98 -47.68 17.58
C SER A 23 1.86 -47.31 18.57
N ALA A 24 0.92 -46.46 18.10
CA ALA A 24 -0.53 -46.73 18.16
C ALA A 24 -1.38 -45.81 17.25
N THR A 25 -2.05 -46.44 16.27
CA THR A 25 -3.44 -46.21 15.77
C THR A 25 -3.92 -44.86 15.19
N GLY A 26 -4.40 -44.93 13.93
CA GLY A 26 -5.79 -44.53 13.64
C GLY A 26 -6.03 -43.48 12.55
N VAL A 27 -5.92 -43.88 11.27
CA VAL A 27 -6.33 -43.07 10.10
C VAL A 27 -7.84 -43.20 9.85
N LYS A 28 -8.52 -42.08 9.53
CA LYS A 28 -9.68 -42.06 8.62
C LYS A 28 -9.61 -40.84 7.70
N ASP A 29 -9.39 -41.12 6.42
CA ASP A 29 -9.42 -40.19 5.30
C ASP A 29 -10.84 -39.78 4.89
N VAL A 30 -11.00 -38.52 4.48
CA VAL A 30 -12.07 -38.07 3.55
C VAL A 30 -11.46 -37.12 2.51
N ALA A 31 -11.58 -37.52 1.25
CA ALA A 31 -11.24 -36.79 0.01
C ALA A 31 -12.17 -35.56 -0.19
N THR A 32 -11.95 -34.51 -0.98
CA THR A 32 -11.11 -34.24 -2.17
C THR A 32 -11.23 -32.73 -2.46
N SER A 33 -10.13 -32.02 -2.76
CA SER A 33 -10.21 -30.79 -3.57
C SER A 33 -8.93 -30.61 -4.40
N LYS A 34 -9.14 -30.28 -5.68
CA LYS A 34 -8.12 -30.14 -6.73
C LYS A 34 -7.27 -28.88 -6.47
N GLY A 35 -6.11 -29.08 -5.87
CA GLY A 35 -5.04 -28.09 -5.80
C GLY A 35 -3.72 -28.85 -5.72
N LYS A 36 -2.69 -28.38 -6.42
CA LYS A 36 -1.37 -29.02 -6.48
C LYS A 36 -0.77 -29.07 -5.06
N LYS A 37 -0.92 -30.21 -4.39
CA LYS A 37 -0.44 -30.46 -3.02
C LYS A 37 1.08 -30.36 -3.01
N ARG A 38 1.61 -29.39 -2.27
CA ARG A 38 3.04 -29.29 -1.95
C ARG A 38 3.25 -30.06 -0.65
N THR A 39 3.54 -31.35 -0.78
CA THR A 39 3.89 -32.22 0.35
C THR A 39 5.42 -32.23 0.45
N VAL A 40 5.96 -31.84 1.60
CA VAL A 40 7.39 -32.01 1.90
C VAL A 40 7.50 -33.27 2.76
N ALA A 41 8.19 -34.28 2.25
CA ALA A 41 8.48 -35.49 3.00
C ALA A 41 9.63 -35.20 3.98
N VAL A 42 9.34 -35.30 5.27
CA VAL A 42 10.37 -35.33 6.33
C VAL A 42 10.31 -36.73 6.90
N SER A 43 11.29 -37.56 6.51
CA SER A 43 11.63 -38.89 7.05
C SER A 43 10.47 -39.88 7.33
N ASP A 44 10.39 -40.95 6.53
CA ASP A 44 9.75 -42.27 6.72
C ASP A 44 8.49 -42.41 7.62
N ASP A 45 7.58 -41.42 7.62
CA ASP A 45 6.11 -41.62 7.62
C ASP A 45 5.33 -40.34 8.00
N PHE A 46 5.98 -39.18 8.22
CA PHE A 46 5.28 -37.91 8.47
C PHE A 46 5.17 -37.03 7.22
N ALA A 47 4.01 -37.10 6.56
CA ALA A 47 3.61 -36.14 5.54
C ALA A 47 2.97 -34.91 6.20
N ILE A 48 3.73 -33.80 6.31
CA ILE A 48 3.19 -32.55 6.85
C ILE A 48 2.40 -31.84 5.74
N ASN A 49 1.09 -31.74 5.95
CA ASN A 49 0.17 -31.08 5.03
C ASN A 49 0.09 -29.59 5.37
N LEU A 50 0.75 -28.75 4.55
CA LEU A 50 0.88 -27.29 4.77
C LEU A 50 -0.43 -26.49 4.71
N ASN A 51 -1.56 -27.16 4.39
CA ASN A 51 -2.88 -26.52 4.32
C ASN A 51 -3.66 -26.52 5.65
N ASN A 52 -3.18 -27.20 6.68
CA ASN A 52 -3.78 -27.14 8.03
C ASN A 52 -2.99 -26.16 8.90
N ALA A 53 -3.66 -25.11 9.37
CA ALA A 53 -3.11 -24.01 10.18
C ALA A 53 -2.73 -24.40 11.63
N GLY A 54 -2.24 -25.62 11.84
CA GLY A 54 -1.95 -26.17 13.15
C GLY A 54 -0.73 -27.09 13.12
N ILE A 55 0.39 -26.61 12.57
CA ILE A 55 1.67 -27.30 12.74
C ILE A 55 2.10 -27.07 14.19
N PRO A 56 2.16 -28.12 15.04
CA PRO A 56 2.62 -27.96 16.41
C PRO A 56 4.08 -27.49 16.37
N VAL A 57 4.31 -26.28 16.88
CA VAL A 57 5.64 -25.70 17.01
C VAL A 57 6.34 -26.43 18.15
N THR A 58 6.93 -27.58 17.85
CA THR A 58 7.77 -28.31 18.79
C THR A 58 9.09 -27.57 18.97
N LYS A 59 9.73 -27.72 20.14
CA LYS A 59 11.01 -27.05 20.45
C LYS A 59 12.08 -27.34 19.41
N GLU A 60 12.08 -28.55 18.86
CA GLU A 60 12.99 -28.98 17.79
C GLU A 60 12.80 -28.18 16.49
N VAL A 61 11.57 -27.85 16.10
CA VAL A 61 11.28 -27.02 14.92
C VAL A 61 11.78 -25.59 15.13
N VAL A 62 11.63 -25.05 16.35
CA VAL A 62 12.13 -23.71 16.69
C VAL A 62 13.65 -23.67 16.66
N GLU A 63 14.32 -24.70 17.19
CA GLU A 63 15.78 -24.79 17.15
C GLU A 63 16.31 -25.00 15.73
N ALA A 64 15.63 -25.79 14.91
CA ALA A 64 15.95 -25.96 13.49
C ALA A 64 15.79 -24.64 12.72
N MET A 65 14.71 -23.89 12.97
CA MET A 65 14.52 -22.55 12.39
C MET A 65 15.59 -21.58 12.83
N ARG A 66 15.96 -21.57 14.12
CA ARG A 66 17.04 -20.71 14.64
C ARG A 66 18.38 -21.01 14.00
N LYS A 67 18.76 -22.29 13.88
CA LYS A 67 20.00 -22.69 13.19
C LYS A 67 19.98 -22.26 11.72
N ARG A 68 18.84 -22.40 11.04
CA ARG A 68 18.70 -22.01 9.64
C ARG A 68 18.80 -20.49 9.43
N ILE A 69 18.26 -19.69 10.34
CA ILE A 69 18.38 -18.23 10.30
C ILE A 69 19.86 -17.83 10.46
N LEU A 70 20.55 -18.41 11.43
CA LEU A 70 21.98 -18.14 11.68
C LEU A 70 22.87 -18.51 10.48
N GLU A 71 22.62 -19.65 9.84
CA GLU A 71 23.33 -20.06 8.62
C GLU A 71 23.07 -19.10 7.44
N LEU A 72 21.85 -18.60 7.32
CA LEU A 72 21.49 -17.62 6.29
C LEU A 72 22.12 -16.25 6.56
N GLU A 73 22.20 -15.83 7.82
CA GLU A 73 22.89 -14.61 8.24
C GLU A 73 24.40 -14.71 7.96
N GLU A 74 25.04 -15.85 8.25
CA GLU A 74 26.45 -16.09 7.94
C GLU A 74 26.73 -16.11 6.42
N GLN A 75 25.81 -16.65 5.60
CA GLN A 75 25.90 -16.59 4.14
C GLN A 75 25.76 -15.17 3.58
N LEU A 76 24.97 -14.32 4.25
CA LEU A 76 24.82 -12.90 3.90
C LEU A 76 26.04 -12.08 4.32
N GLU A 77 26.62 -12.35 5.49
CA GLU A 77 27.84 -11.70 5.97
C GLU A 77 29.09 -12.12 5.17
N GLY A 78 29.14 -13.37 4.72
CA GLY A 78 30.18 -13.89 3.83
C GLY A 78 30.09 -13.38 2.38
N GLN A 79 28.93 -12.85 1.97
CA GLN A 79 28.75 -12.23 0.66
C GLN A 79 29.28 -10.78 0.63
N SER A 80 30.60 -10.64 0.80
CA SER A 80 31.27 -9.38 0.45
C SER A 80 30.95 -9.03 -1.01
N ALA A 81 30.50 -7.79 -1.23
CA ALA A 81 30.01 -7.29 -2.51
C ALA A 81 30.92 -7.70 -3.67
N VAL A 82 30.46 -8.67 -4.47
CA VAL A 82 31.15 -9.14 -5.66
C VAL A 82 31.28 -7.96 -6.62
N LYS A 83 32.48 -7.40 -6.68
CA LYS A 83 32.91 -6.43 -7.67
C LYS A 83 32.69 -7.04 -9.05
N ARG A 84 31.66 -6.57 -9.75
CA ARG A 84 31.38 -6.90 -11.14
C ARG A 84 32.63 -6.63 -11.99
N PRO A 85 33.22 -7.62 -12.67
CA PRO A 85 34.34 -7.38 -13.55
C PRO A 85 33.87 -6.61 -14.79
N LYS A 86 34.52 -5.48 -15.01
CA LYS A 86 34.38 -4.57 -16.15
C LYS A 86 35.00 -5.28 -17.37
N LEU A 87 34.18 -5.67 -18.35
CA LEU A 87 34.68 -6.18 -19.62
C LEU A 87 35.34 -5.04 -20.40
N SER A 88 36.64 -5.16 -20.59
CA SER A 88 37.48 -4.33 -21.46
C SER A 88 37.38 -4.83 -22.90
N ASN A 89 37.04 -3.94 -23.83
CA ASN A 89 37.25 -4.10 -25.27
C ASN A 89 38.32 -3.07 -25.68
N PRO A 90 39.44 -3.45 -26.33
CA PRO A 90 40.48 -2.51 -26.74
C PRO A 90 40.41 -2.13 -28.24
N ALA A 91 41.07 -1.00 -28.56
CA ALA A 91 41.29 -0.33 -29.85
C ALA A 91 40.08 0.48 -30.39
N GLU A 92 40.14 1.79 -30.67
CA GLU A 92 41.25 2.60 -31.23
C GLU A 92 41.03 4.12 -30.93
N GLU A 93 42.09 4.76 -30.41
CA GLU A 93 42.54 6.19 -30.33
C GLU A 93 41.66 7.48 -30.15
N PRO A 94 42.25 8.59 -29.58
CA PRO A 94 41.59 9.72 -28.88
C PRO A 94 41.78 11.09 -29.62
N PRO A 95 41.64 12.32 -29.02
CA PRO A 95 40.97 12.79 -27.79
C PRO A 95 39.99 13.99 -28.02
N LYS A 96 39.09 14.25 -27.08
CA LYS A 96 38.77 15.65 -26.68
C LYS A 96 38.29 15.72 -25.23
N ALA A 97 39.00 16.56 -24.48
CA ALA A 97 38.82 16.81 -23.06
C ALA A 97 37.46 17.43 -22.73
N GLY A 98 36.80 16.91 -21.70
CA GLY A 98 35.67 17.54 -21.02
C GLY A 98 35.58 17.01 -19.59
N PRO A 99 35.51 17.87 -18.56
CA PRO A 99 35.58 17.46 -17.16
C PRO A 99 34.32 16.69 -16.77
N SER A 100 34.53 15.48 -16.26
CA SER A 100 33.49 14.65 -15.66
C SER A 100 33.15 15.19 -14.28
N THR A 101 32.01 15.87 -14.16
CA THR A 101 31.37 16.11 -12.86
C THR A 101 30.75 14.80 -12.42
N SER A 102 31.49 14.08 -11.58
CA SER A 102 30.97 12.95 -10.81
C SER A 102 30.04 13.48 -9.73
N THR A 103 28.75 13.54 -10.03
CA THR A 103 27.72 13.81 -9.02
C THR A 103 27.61 12.58 -8.13
N SER A 104 28.42 12.60 -7.07
CA SER A 104 28.27 11.80 -5.87
C SER A 104 26.82 11.89 -5.39
N GLY A 105 26.21 10.72 -5.20
CA GLY A 105 24.86 10.58 -4.65
C GLY A 105 24.80 11.20 -3.26
N LYS A 106 24.34 12.45 -3.20
CA LYS A 106 23.88 13.08 -1.97
C LYS A 106 22.63 12.32 -1.55
N SER A 107 22.69 11.65 -0.40
CA SER A 107 21.53 11.42 0.46
C SER A 107 21.02 12.78 0.98
N GLY A 108 20.66 13.65 0.04
CA GLY A 108 20.12 14.96 0.30
C GLY A 108 18.73 14.76 0.86
N ARG A 109 18.61 14.93 2.18
CA ARG A 109 17.34 15.30 2.80
C ARG A 109 16.76 16.42 1.95
N PHE A 110 15.63 16.16 1.31
CA PHE A 110 14.97 17.12 0.43
C PHE A 110 14.63 18.35 1.27
N ASN A 111 15.40 19.43 1.12
CA ASN A 111 15.23 20.64 1.91
C ASN A 111 14.15 21.51 1.25
N THR A 112 12.95 20.97 1.17
CA THR A 112 11.79 21.65 0.60
C THR A 112 11.24 22.63 1.64
N ASP A 113 10.94 23.86 1.20
CA ASP A 113 10.39 24.90 2.10
C ASP A 113 9.03 24.43 2.69
N PRO A 114 8.89 24.35 4.02
CA PRO A 114 7.66 23.88 4.67
C PRO A 114 6.44 24.72 4.29
N LYS A 115 6.61 25.99 3.91
CA LYS A 115 5.51 26.84 3.43
C LYS A 115 4.99 26.39 2.07
N LYS A 116 5.86 25.91 1.19
CA LYS A 116 5.46 25.37 -0.12
C LYS A 116 4.68 24.08 0.05
N ILE A 117 5.18 23.18 0.90
CA ILE A 117 4.50 21.93 1.26
C ILE A 117 3.10 22.21 1.80
N ASP A 118 2.99 23.16 2.73
CA ASP A 118 1.71 23.56 3.31
C ASP A 118 0.73 24.09 2.25
N ALA A 119 1.22 24.90 1.30
CA ALA A 119 0.43 25.42 0.20
C ALA A 119 -0.06 24.31 -0.75
N ILE A 120 0.78 23.30 -1.03
CA ILE A 120 0.42 22.14 -1.85
C ILE A 120 -0.65 21.30 -1.15
N ILE A 121 -0.47 20.96 0.12
CA ILE A 121 -1.45 20.20 0.91
C ILE A 121 -2.80 20.94 0.94
N LYS A 122 -2.77 22.26 1.20
CA LYS A 122 -3.96 23.11 1.14
C LYS A 122 -4.62 23.11 -0.23
N LYS A 123 -3.84 23.17 -1.30
CA LYS A 123 -4.34 23.13 -2.69
C LYS A 123 -5.03 21.80 -2.97
N ILE A 124 -4.40 20.67 -2.65
CA ILE A 124 -4.97 19.32 -2.80
C ILE A 124 -6.29 19.20 -2.06
N TRP A 125 -6.33 19.63 -0.79
CA TRP A 125 -7.55 19.60 0.01
C TRP A 125 -8.66 20.47 -0.60
N SER A 126 -8.33 21.67 -1.06
CA SER A 126 -9.29 22.58 -1.70
C SER A 126 -9.83 22.01 -3.02
N SER A 127 -8.97 21.35 -3.80
CA SER A 127 -9.35 20.63 -5.03
C SER A 127 -10.30 19.48 -4.69
N LEU A 128 -10.04 18.72 -3.62
CA LEU A 128 -10.93 17.64 -3.17
C LEU A 128 -12.31 18.16 -2.77
N GLN A 129 -12.36 19.23 -1.97
CA GLN A 129 -13.62 19.85 -1.55
C GLN A 129 -14.46 20.35 -2.74
N LYS A 130 -13.82 20.82 -3.82
CA LYS A 130 -14.51 21.22 -5.05
C LYS A 130 -14.98 20.00 -5.84
N GLU A 131 -14.11 19.01 -6.02
CA GLU A 131 -14.40 17.79 -6.80
C GLU A 131 -15.60 17.03 -6.21
N VAL A 132 -15.66 16.82 -4.89
CA VAL A 132 -16.79 16.10 -4.23
C VAL A 132 -18.12 16.86 -4.29
N LYS A 133 -18.11 18.16 -4.60
CA LYS A 133 -19.33 18.98 -4.79
C LYS A 133 -19.79 19.02 -6.24
N THR A 134 -19.03 18.46 -7.18
CA THR A 134 -19.45 18.38 -8.58
C THR A 134 -20.62 17.40 -8.74
N GLU A 135 -21.41 17.58 -9.79
CA GLU A 135 -22.54 16.68 -10.07
C GLU A 135 -22.12 15.24 -10.41
N LYS A 136 -20.83 15.01 -10.65
CA LYS A 136 -20.25 13.69 -10.86
C LYS A 136 -20.40 12.80 -9.63
N TYR A 137 -20.35 13.38 -8.42
CA TYR A 137 -20.46 12.65 -7.16
C TYR A 137 -21.80 12.91 -6.49
N LYS A 138 -22.84 12.23 -6.97
CA LYS A 138 -24.18 12.28 -6.36
C LYS A 138 -24.28 11.30 -5.19
N PHE A 139 -24.12 11.77 -3.96
CA PHE A 139 -24.24 10.95 -2.74
C PHE A 139 -25.71 10.67 -2.42
N ARG A 140 -26.04 9.39 -2.16
CA ARG A 140 -27.42 8.91 -1.99
C ARG A 140 -27.52 7.76 -0.96
N GLY A 141 -26.64 7.71 0.05
CA GLY A 141 -26.54 6.58 0.97
C GLY A 141 -26.12 5.26 0.30
N GLY A 142 -25.39 5.35 -0.82
CA GLY A 142 -24.89 4.21 -1.57
C GLY A 142 -23.47 3.79 -1.16
N PRO A 143 -22.83 2.88 -1.90
CA PRO A 143 -21.45 2.47 -1.62
C PRO A 143 -20.47 3.66 -1.73
N PRO A 144 -19.27 3.53 -1.13
CA PRO A 144 -18.22 4.53 -1.25
C PRO A 144 -17.93 4.90 -2.71
N LYS A 145 -17.60 6.17 -2.94
CA LYS A 145 -17.30 6.71 -4.26
C LYS A 145 -15.84 7.08 -4.37
N THR A 146 -15.22 6.70 -5.48
CA THR A 146 -13.83 7.07 -5.77
C THR A 146 -13.75 8.44 -6.44
N CYS A 147 -13.24 9.43 -5.72
CA CYS A 147 -12.92 10.77 -6.24
C CYS A 147 -11.47 10.79 -6.72
N ARG A 148 -11.23 11.30 -7.94
CA ARG A 148 -9.88 11.36 -8.51
C ARG A 148 -9.44 12.80 -8.72
N ILE A 149 -8.23 13.12 -8.29
CA ILE A 149 -7.59 14.43 -8.45
C ILE A 149 -6.23 14.20 -9.09
N GLU A 150 -5.86 15.11 -9.97
CA GLU A 150 -4.55 15.09 -10.62
C GLU A 150 -3.90 16.45 -10.41
N GLU A 151 -2.69 16.45 -9.86
CA GLU A 151 -1.91 17.66 -9.63
C GLU A 151 -0.48 17.45 -10.12
N VAL A 152 0.16 18.54 -10.57
CA VAL A 152 1.58 18.54 -10.93
C VAL A 152 2.35 18.92 -9.66
N ILE A 153 3.23 18.03 -9.20
CA ILE A 153 4.01 18.16 -7.97
C ILE A 153 5.44 17.74 -8.29
N GLU A 154 6.43 18.47 -7.79
CA GLU A 154 7.84 18.10 -7.99
C GLU A 154 8.20 16.85 -7.18
N GLU A 155 9.26 16.15 -7.60
CA GLU A 155 9.67 14.90 -6.98
C GLU A 155 10.00 15.10 -5.48
N ASP A 156 10.82 16.10 -5.17
CA ASP A 156 11.26 16.42 -3.83
C ASP A 156 10.08 16.77 -2.90
N GLU A 157 9.10 17.52 -3.42
CA GLU A 157 7.88 17.88 -2.70
C GLU A 157 6.99 16.65 -2.45
N PHE A 158 6.87 15.78 -3.45
CA PHE A 158 6.10 14.55 -3.36
C PHE A 158 6.67 13.61 -2.29
N PHE A 159 7.98 13.36 -2.30
CA PHE A 159 8.61 12.51 -1.29
C PHE A 159 8.49 13.11 0.11
N GLU A 160 8.65 14.42 0.26
CA GLU A 160 8.51 15.06 1.58
C GLU A 160 7.06 14.97 2.13
N ILE A 161 6.04 15.12 1.27
CA ILE A 161 4.62 15.03 1.68
C ILE A 161 4.23 13.60 2.04
N PHE A 162 4.57 12.65 1.17
CA PHE A 162 3.98 11.30 1.17
C PHE A 162 4.92 10.24 1.77
N THR A 163 6.24 10.41 1.69
CA THR A 163 7.19 9.36 2.12
C THR A 163 7.97 9.71 3.38
N GLY A 164 7.98 10.98 3.80
CA GLY A 164 8.70 11.44 5.00
C GLY A 164 8.16 10.90 6.32
N ARG A 165 7.14 10.03 6.31
CA ARG A 165 6.49 9.48 7.50
C ARG A 165 6.70 7.97 7.56
N PRO A 166 7.50 7.46 8.51
CA PRO A 166 7.94 6.06 8.53
C PRO A 166 6.88 5.08 9.06
N ASP A 167 5.76 5.57 9.57
CA ASP A 167 4.96 4.76 10.49
C ASP A 167 4.09 3.72 9.77
N TYR A 168 3.37 4.06 8.69
CA TYR A 168 2.54 3.08 7.96
C TYR A 168 2.21 3.57 6.55
N VAL A 169 3.10 3.30 5.59
CA VAL A 169 2.79 3.51 4.16
C VAL A 169 2.80 2.17 3.45
N GLY A 170 1.64 1.77 2.91
CA GLY A 170 1.54 0.62 2.04
C GLY A 170 2.20 0.93 0.70
N VAL A 171 3.52 0.75 0.60
CA VAL A 171 4.25 0.91 -0.66
C VAL A 171 3.85 -0.25 -1.58
N ILE A 172 3.16 0.06 -2.67
CA ILE A 172 2.79 -0.93 -3.68
C ILE A 172 3.89 -1.05 -4.72
N GLN A 173 4.38 0.10 -5.18
CA GLN A 173 5.44 0.24 -6.19
C GLN A 173 6.24 1.54 -5.92
N PRO A 174 7.54 1.57 -6.21
CA PRO A 174 8.40 0.43 -6.55
C PRO A 174 8.64 -0.44 -5.31
N ARG A 175 8.65 -1.77 -5.48
CA ARG A 175 9.15 -2.70 -4.45
C ARG A 175 10.21 -3.62 -5.05
N PRO A 176 11.15 -4.17 -4.24
CA PRO A 176 12.15 -5.11 -4.72
C PRO A 176 11.53 -6.33 -5.43
N ASP A 177 10.38 -6.80 -4.93
CA ASP A 177 9.61 -7.93 -5.47
C ASP A 177 8.65 -7.54 -6.61
N ASN A 178 8.29 -6.26 -6.71
CA ASN A 178 7.29 -5.76 -7.66
C ASN A 178 7.76 -4.47 -8.34
N LYS A 179 8.31 -4.62 -9.57
CA LYS A 179 8.80 -3.53 -10.43
C LYS A 179 9.78 -2.59 -9.71
N PRO A 180 10.99 -3.06 -9.34
CA PRO A 180 11.98 -2.28 -8.59
C PRO A 180 12.50 -1.03 -9.32
N GLY A 181 12.44 -1.01 -10.66
CA GLY A 181 12.85 0.13 -11.49
C GLY A 181 11.69 0.99 -11.99
N SER A 182 10.50 0.88 -11.38
CA SER A 182 9.33 1.66 -11.81
C SER A 182 9.61 3.16 -11.65
N SER A 183 9.37 3.93 -12.71
CA SER A 183 9.29 5.40 -12.62
C SER A 183 8.02 5.89 -11.93
N VAL A 184 7.08 4.98 -11.67
CA VAL A 184 5.81 5.23 -11.02
C VAL A 184 5.86 4.72 -9.57
N HIS A 185 5.55 5.61 -8.65
CA HIS A 185 5.42 5.34 -7.22
C HIS A 185 3.94 5.26 -6.87
N ILE A 186 3.53 4.19 -6.18
CA ILE A 186 2.16 3.96 -5.75
C ILE A 186 2.16 3.67 -4.26
N TYR A 187 1.44 4.51 -3.52
CA TYR A 187 1.28 4.41 -2.07
C TYR A 187 -0.20 4.31 -1.71
N GLU A 188 -0.48 3.57 -0.65
CA GLU A 188 -1.81 3.48 -0.04
C GLU A 188 -1.76 3.92 1.41
N TYR A 189 -2.75 4.73 1.78
CA TYR A 189 -2.90 5.31 3.11
C TYR A 189 -4.28 4.94 3.68
N PRO A 190 -4.33 4.34 4.89
CA PRO A 190 -5.57 4.16 5.64
C PRO A 190 -6.06 5.50 6.21
N THR A 191 -7.31 5.56 6.66
CA THR A 191 -7.95 6.77 7.22
C THR A 191 -7.09 7.51 8.25
N GLU A 192 -6.47 6.79 9.19
CA GLU A 192 -5.66 7.37 10.27
C GLU A 192 -4.45 8.17 9.75
N GLU A 193 -3.84 7.72 8.65
CA GLU A 193 -2.68 8.40 8.05
C GLU A 193 -3.11 9.58 7.18
N ILE A 194 -4.32 9.56 6.63
CA ILE A 194 -4.86 10.65 5.83
C ILE A 194 -5.00 11.92 6.68
N GLU A 195 -5.49 11.79 7.91
CA GLU A 195 -5.58 12.91 8.86
C GLU A 195 -4.19 13.50 9.13
N LYS A 196 -3.19 12.64 9.32
CA LYS A 196 -1.80 13.06 9.53
C LYS A 196 -1.24 13.81 8.31
N ILE A 197 -1.47 13.33 7.08
CA ILE A 197 -0.99 13.98 5.84
C ILE A 197 -1.55 15.40 5.73
N PHE A 198 -2.86 15.56 5.89
CA PHE A 198 -3.51 16.86 5.74
C PHE A 198 -3.35 17.77 6.96
N GLY A 199 -3.11 17.20 8.16
CA GLY A 199 -2.84 17.91 9.40
C GLY A 199 -3.88 19.01 9.67
N LYS A 200 -3.43 20.25 9.85
CA LYS A 200 -4.31 21.42 10.08
C LYS A 200 -5.29 21.74 8.94
N HIS A 201 -5.06 21.19 7.74
CA HIS A 201 -5.97 21.36 6.60
C HIS A 201 -7.03 20.27 6.54
N HIS A 202 -6.89 19.20 7.33
CA HIS A 202 -7.91 18.18 7.47
C HIS A 202 -9.13 18.80 8.17
N LYS A 203 -10.13 19.17 7.37
CA LYS A 203 -11.38 19.76 7.82
C LYS A 203 -12.52 18.80 7.48
N GLU A 204 -13.73 19.08 7.98
CA GLU A 204 -14.90 18.33 7.53
C GLU A 204 -15.07 18.40 6.01
N LEU A 205 -15.19 17.24 5.38
CA LEU A 205 -15.47 17.14 3.95
C LEU A 205 -16.98 17.16 3.74
N LYS A 206 -17.47 18.07 2.87
CA LYS A 206 -18.90 18.26 2.60
C LYS A 206 -19.20 18.04 1.12
N GLY A 207 -20.11 17.13 0.82
CA GLY A 207 -20.62 16.85 -0.53
C GLY A 207 -22.07 17.30 -0.72
N ASN A 208 -22.59 17.07 -1.94
CA ASN A 208 -24.00 17.30 -2.25
C ASN A 208 -24.78 15.97 -2.16
N ARG A 209 -25.82 15.93 -1.33
CA ARG A 209 -26.77 14.81 -1.25
C ARG A 209 -27.84 14.95 -2.32
N TYR A 210 -28.13 13.84 -2.99
CA TYR A 210 -29.15 13.76 -4.04
C TYR A 210 -30.23 12.75 -3.67
N SER A 211 -31.46 13.00 -4.12
CA SER A 211 -32.58 12.09 -3.91
C SER A 211 -32.42 10.77 -4.66
N LEU A 212 -32.79 9.67 -4.02
CA LEU A 212 -32.95 8.36 -4.68
C LEU A 212 -34.16 8.33 -5.63
N GLY A 213 -35.20 9.12 -5.31
CA GLY A 213 -36.50 9.03 -5.96
C GLY A 213 -37.23 7.73 -5.62
N GLY A 214 -38.40 7.53 -6.22
CA GLY A 214 -39.25 6.35 -5.98
C GLY A 214 -40.71 6.74 -5.75
N ILE A 215 -41.59 5.75 -5.76
CA ILE A 215 -43.06 5.95 -5.67
C ILE A 215 -43.46 6.62 -4.36
N ALA A 216 -42.72 6.36 -3.27
CA ALA A 216 -42.96 6.96 -1.95
C ALA A 216 -41.99 8.11 -1.60
N ALA A 217 -41.16 8.58 -2.56
CA ALA A 217 -40.16 9.59 -2.27
C ALA A 217 -40.73 11.01 -2.45
N ARG A 218 -40.43 11.91 -1.48
CA ARG A 218 -40.85 13.32 -1.52
C ARG A 218 -40.21 14.13 -2.66
N PHE A 219 -39.13 13.64 -3.26
CA PHE A 219 -38.35 14.36 -4.27
C PHE A 219 -38.20 13.52 -5.54
N ALA A 220 -38.24 14.18 -6.70
CA ALA A 220 -37.93 13.57 -7.98
C ALA A 220 -36.50 13.02 -7.97
N LYS A 221 -36.25 11.88 -8.63
CA LYS A 221 -34.94 11.21 -8.64
C LYS A 221 -33.83 12.14 -9.11
N GLY A 222 -32.75 12.25 -8.33
CA GLY A 222 -31.58 13.03 -8.69
C GLY A 222 -31.72 14.54 -8.49
N GLN A 223 -32.72 14.98 -7.72
CA GLN A 223 -32.79 16.34 -7.20
C GLN A 223 -31.77 16.51 -6.06
N LYS A 224 -31.05 17.64 -6.04
CA LYS A 224 -30.15 18.00 -4.95
C LYS A 224 -30.99 18.35 -3.71
N ILE A 225 -30.82 17.60 -2.62
CA ILE A 225 -31.58 17.77 -1.38
C ILE A 225 -30.84 18.69 -0.41
N GLY A 226 -29.51 18.59 -0.34
CA GLY A 226 -28.74 19.35 0.63
C GLY A 226 -27.26 19.00 0.65
N LEU A 227 -26.58 19.39 1.71
CA LEU A 227 -25.20 19.03 1.98
C LEU A 227 -25.12 17.79 2.86
N VAL A 228 -24.04 17.02 2.73
CA VAL A 228 -23.78 15.86 3.58
C VAL A 228 -22.32 15.79 3.98
N LEU A 229 -22.08 15.30 5.21
CA LEU A 229 -20.75 15.03 5.74
C LEU A 229 -20.18 13.75 5.14
N LEU A 230 -18.95 13.84 4.68
CA LEU A 230 -18.24 12.79 4.00
C LEU A 230 -17.01 12.37 4.81
N ASN A 231 -16.78 11.07 4.88
CA ASN A 231 -15.58 10.46 5.44
C ASN A 231 -14.68 9.94 4.33
N ILE A 232 -13.37 10.01 4.55
CA ILE A 232 -12.38 9.45 3.63
C ILE A 232 -11.88 8.13 4.21
N ASN A 233 -12.22 7.03 3.55
CA ASN A 233 -11.89 5.69 4.01
C ASN A 233 -10.49 5.26 3.56
N HIS A 234 -10.10 5.67 2.36
CA HIS A 234 -8.86 5.23 1.74
C HIS A 234 -8.31 6.27 0.78
N LEU A 235 -6.98 6.40 0.73
CA LEU A 235 -6.27 7.25 -0.21
C LEU A 235 -5.18 6.44 -0.93
N GLN A 236 -5.31 6.33 -2.24
CA GLN A 236 -4.27 5.79 -3.11
C GLN A 236 -3.60 6.94 -3.88
N VAL A 237 -2.29 7.06 -3.75
CA VAL A 237 -1.49 8.08 -4.42
C VAL A 237 -0.61 7.43 -5.47
N ASN A 238 -0.66 7.93 -6.69
CA ASN A 238 0.14 7.48 -7.82
C ASN A 238 0.94 8.65 -8.37
N TYR A 239 2.26 8.57 -8.30
CA TYR A 239 3.16 9.58 -8.81
C TYR A 239 4.02 9.03 -9.94
N SER A 240 4.05 9.73 -11.06
CA SER A 240 4.88 9.38 -12.20
C SER A 240 6.02 10.39 -12.36
N ARG A 241 7.26 9.94 -12.14
CA ARG A 241 8.48 10.76 -12.25
C ARG A 241 8.63 11.38 -13.64
N ASN A 242 8.22 10.68 -14.69
CA ASN A 242 8.42 11.14 -16.07
C ASN A 242 7.58 12.38 -16.45
N ILE A 243 6.41 12.53 -15.84
CA ILE A 243 5.45 13.60 -16.15
C ILE A 243 5.23 14.54 -14.96
N MET A 244 5.94 14.33 -13.84
CA MET A 244 5.81 15.07 -12.57
C MET A 244 4.34 15.20 -12.12
N LYS A 245 3.54 14.15 -12.37
CA LYS A 245 2.10 14.15 -12.14
C LYS A 245 1.76 13.22 -11.00
N CYS A 246 1.06 13.75 -10.01
CA CYS A 246 0.51 13.06 -8.86
C CYS A 246 -1.00 12.88 -9.05
N GLY A 247 -1.42 11.64 -9.32
CA GLY A 247 -2.81 11.23 -9.33
C GLY A 247 -3.21 10.66 -7.96
N MET A 248 -4.21 11.27 -7.32
CA MET A 248 -4.73 10.85 -6.03
C MET A 248 -6.15 10.30 -6.21
N LYS A 249 -6.43 9.13 -5.64
CA LYS A 249 -7.76 8.52 -5.59
C LYS A 249 -8.22 8.43 -4.14
N PHE A 250 -9.29 9.15 -3.84
CA PHE A 250 -9.93 9.16 -2.53
C PHE A 250 -11.16 8.28 -2.58
N GLU A 251 -11.27 7.31 -1.68
CA GLU A 251 -12.51 6.59 -1.44
C GLU A 251 -13.31 7.33 -0.37
N VAL A 252 -14.45 7.86 -0.78
CA VAL A 252 -15.26 8.77 0.03
C VAL A 252 -16.63 8.18 0.28
N GLU A 253 -17.01 8.12 1.55
CA GLU A 253 -18.28 7.58 2.01
C GLU A 253 -19.10 8.63 2.77
N GLU A 254 -20.40 8.41 2.82
CA GLU A 254 -21.33 9.24 3.59
C GLU A 254 -21.28 8.85 5.08
N THR A 255 -20.91 9.79 5.95
CA THR A 255 -20.70 9.50 7.40
C THR A 255 -21.96 8.98 8.08
N TYR A 256 -23.10 9.50 7.66
CA TYR A 256 -24.40 9.11 8.18
C TYR A 256 -25.34 8.83 7.02
N PRO A 257 -25.45 7.57 6.56
CA PRO A 257 -26.50 7.15 5.66
C PRO A 257 -27.80 7.02 6.45
N TYR A 258 -28.21 8.05 7.20
CA TYR A 258 -29.58 8.11 7.69
C TYR A 258 -30.46 8.11 6.45
N ARG A 259 -31.14 6.97 6.26
CA ARG A 259 -32.31 6.88 5.40
C ARG A 259 -33.16 8.09 5.76
N CYS A 260 -33.59 8.86 4.76
CA CYS A 260 -34.69 9.78 4.99
C CYS A 260 -35.93 8.94 5.35
N SER A 261 -36.01 8.42 6.57
CA SER A 261 -37.27 8.04 7.20
C SER A 261 -38.08 9.32 7.33
N LEU A 262 -39.38 9.15 7.14
CA LEU A 262 -40.35 10.21 6.93
C LEU A 262 -40.50 11.18 8.13
N ASP A 263 -39.85 10.86 9.26
CA ASP A 263 -40.17 11.36 10.59
C ASP A 263 -39.12 12.30 11.21
N ASP A 264 -37.87 12.34 10.69
CA ASP A 264 -36.76 13.09 11.36
C ASP A 264 -36.56 14.54 10.88
N PHE A 265 -37.46 15.06 10.03
CA PHE A 265 -37.41 16.48 9.62
C PHE A 265 -38.08 17.44 10.63
N GLY A 266 -38.53 16.94 11.78
CA GLY A 266 -39.13 17.75 12.84
C GLY A 266 -38.15 18.68 13.55
N ASP A 267 -36.92 18.22 13.84
CA ASP A 267 -36.13 18.87 14.91
C ASP A 267 -34.78 19.46 14.47
N LEU A 268 -34.31 19.22 13.23
CA LEU A 268 -33.00 19.73 12.79
C LEU A 268 -33.02 21.21 12.32
N ASN A 269 -34.19 21.84 12.25
CA ASN A 269 -34.31 23.26 11.94
C ASN A 269 -34.25 24.16 13.20
N GLU A 270 -34.33 23.59 14.41
CA GLU A 270 -34.32 24.40 15.64
C GLU A 270 -32.91 24.71 16.17
N VAL A 271 -31.92 23.83 15.91
CA VAL A 271 -30.58 24.00 16.50
C VAL A 271 -29.72 25.05 15.75
N TYR A 272 -29.99 25.31 14.47
CA TYR A 272 -29.23 26.32 13.70
C TYR A 272 -29.83 27.73 13.72
N ILE A 273 -31.05 27.90 14.23
CA ILE A 273 -31.70 29.22 14.32
C ILE A 273 -31.40 29.88 15.68
N SER A 274 -31.19 29.11 16.75
CA SER A 274 -30.88 29.65 18.09
C SER A 274 -29.52 30.37 18.17
N ASP A 275 -28.51 29.94 17.41
CA ASP A 275 -27.18 30.58 17.42
C ASP A 275 -27.12 31.88 16.58
N LEU A 276 -28.06 32.11 15.66
CA LEU A 276 -28.11 33.34 14.87
C LEU A 276 -28.87 34.49 15.55
N MET A 277 -29.63 34.20 16.61
CA MET A 277 -30.50 35.18 17.30
C MET A 277 -29.90 35.72 18.62
N LEU A 278 -28.76 35.21 19.07
CA LEU A 278 -28.07 35.67 20.30
C LEU A 278 -27.00 36.75 20.06
N GLY A 279 -26.77 37.15 18.80
CA GLY A 279 -25.75 38.13 18.41
C GLY A 279 -26.22 39.57 18.18
N PHE A 280 -27.51 39.88 18.36
CA PHE A 280 -28.03 41.25 18.30
C PHE A 280 -28.54 41.69 19.67
N LYS A 281 -27.63 42.21 20.48
CA LYS A 281 -27.94 43.09 21.61
C LYS A 281 -26.93 44.22 21.66
#